data_AF-A0A843Z1J0-F1
#
_entry.id   AF-A0A843Z1J0-F1
#
_cell.length_a   1.000
_cell.length_b   1.000
_cell.length_c   1.000
_cell.angle_alpha   90.00
_cell.angle_beta   90.00
_cell.angle_gamma   90.00
#
_symmetry.space_group_name_H-M   'P 1'
#
loop_
_entity.id
_entity.type
_entity.pdbx_description
1 polymer ?
#
loop_
_entity_poly.entity_id
_entity_poly.type
_entity_poly.pdbx_seq_one_letter_code
_entity_poly.pdbx_strand_id
1 'polypeptide(L)'
;MDDVKNLSSVYWVNMLSNKFVFIFNLVIPTIYFLYININSFMRDSVTFNHETFKVIGYFWAYIILVTILNNVIVGMISQRESGFYKQTFFIVGSKYKILGANFLVQLLVLNIELLIFNFVVMFTAHYWSIKLLLAGIMASIVVSLPIAFAGSILFMLKIKIESINILVSILLFGLFIGMHVPNNRENLITTFTSLINPLSYITEVSYQVLLFLFNAKLYYSEIVVCLLVTLIYVLIGWYSISKLSVNAVADRV
;
A
#
# COMPACT_ATOMS: atom_id res chain seq x y z
N MET A 1 18.06 18.58 -4.99
CA MET A 1 17.21 18.22 -3.82
C MET A 1 16.02 19.17 -3.70
N ASP A 2 16.19 20.45 -4.03
CA ASP A 2 15.14 21.47 -3.93
C ASP A 2 13.90 21.16 -4.78
N ASP A 3 14.06 20.61 -5.98
CA ASP A 3 12.91 20.23 -6.83
C ASP A 3 11.98 19.22 -6.14
N VAL A 4 12.55 18.17 -5.53
CA VAL A 4 11.76 17.11 -4.87
C VAL A 4 11.06 17.69 -3.64
N LYS A 5 11.75 18.52 -2.86
CA LYS A 5 11.17 19.20 -1.71
C LYS A 5 10.00 20.09 -2.11
N ASN A 6 10.17 20.92 -3.14
CA ASN A 6 9.14 21.83 -3.62
C ASN A 6 7.94 21.07 -4.19
N LEU A 7 8.18 20.02 -4.98
CA LEU A 7 7.13 19.14 -5.47
C LEU A 7 6.38 18.48 -4.32
N SER A 8 7.08 17.92 -3.32
CA SER A 8 6.45 17.30 -2.16
C SER A 8 5.58 18.29 -1.40
N SER A 9 5.96 19.58 -1.32
CA SER A 9 5.07 20.60 -0.75
C SER A 9 3.78 20.78 -1.55
N VAL A 10 3.86 20.80 -2.88
CA VAL A 10 2.67 20.89 -3.75
C VAL A 10 1.77 19.67 -3.59
N TYR A 11 2.35 18.47 -3.61
CA TYR A 11 1.63 17.21 -3.41
C TYR A 11 0.97 17.13 -2.03
N TRP A 12 1.64 17.63 -0.99
CA TRP A 12 1.09 17.68 0.37
C TRP A 12 -0.16 18.55 0.45
N VAL A 13 -0.12 19.77 -0.11
CA VAL A 13 -1.28 20.68 -0.14
C VAL A 13 -2.43 20.08 -0.93
N ASN A 14 -2.15 19.47 -2.08
CA ASN A 14 -3.16 18.79 -2.88
C ASN A 14 -3.80 17.63 -2.09
N MET A 15 -3.00 16.82 -1.40
CA MET A 15 -3.50 15.71 -0.60
C MET A 15 -4.45 16.18 0.51
N LEU A 16 -4.11 17.25 1.23
CA LEU A 16 -4.97 17.82 2.27
C LEU A 16 -6.31 18.35 1.73
N SER A 17 -6.37 18.72 0.45
CA SER A 17 -7.62 19.13 -0.19
C SER A 17 -8.58 17.95 -0.44
N ASN A 18 -8.04 16.74 -0.65
CA ASN A 18 -8.82 15.56 -0.99
C ASN A 18 -9.12 14.66 0.23
N LYS A 19 -9.99 15.15 1.11
CA LYS A 19 -10.35 14.48 2.37
C LYS A 19 -11.09 13.15 2.18
N PHE A 20 -11.77 12.97 1.04
CA PHE A 20 -12.61 11.78 0.79
C PHE A 20 -11.77 10.50 0.63
N VAL A 21 -10.60 10.61 0.00
CA VAL A 21 -9.71 9.45 -0.17
C VAL A 21 -9.20 8.94 1.18
N PHE A 22 -8.92 9.82 2.13
CA PHE A 22 -8.56 9.44 3.50
C PHE A 22 -9.69 8.67 4.20
N ILE A 23 -10.95 9.08 4.01
CA ILE A 23 -12.11 8.35 4.56
C ILE A 23 -12.16 6.93 3.98
N PHE A 24 -12.00 6.79 2.67
CA PHE A 24 -12.04 5.48 2.02
C PHE A 24 -10.89 4.57 2.47
N ASN A 25 -9.67 5.09 2.52
CA ASN A 25 -8.48 4.32 2.83
C ASN A 25 -8.42 3.87 4.30
N LEU A 26 -8.87 4.70 5.23
CA LEU A 26 -8.71 4.46 6.67
C LEU A 26 -10.02 4.23 7.42
N VAL A 27 -11.04 5.08 7.19
CA VAL A 27 -12.25 5.05 8.03
C VAL A 27 -13.04 3.76 7.79
N ILE A 28 -13.18 3.32 6.53
CA ILE A 28 -13.88 2.08 6.20
C ILE A 28 -13.25 0.85 6.87
N PRO A 29 -11.94 0.54 6.69
CA PRO A 29 -11.34 -0.63 7.34
C PRO A 29 -11.34 -0.50 8.87
N THR A 30 -11.26 0.71 9.41
CA THR A 30 -11.35 0.94 10.85
C THR A 30 -12.74 0.59 11.39
N ILE A 31 -13.81 1.06 10.73
CA ILE A 31 -15.19 0.73 11.11
C ILE A 31 -15.42 -0.78 11.01
N TYR A 32 -14.92 -1.41 9.94
CA TYR A 32 -15.04 -2.85 9.76
C TYR A 32 -14.28 -3.61 10.87
N PHE A 33 -13.07 -3.18 11.21
CA PHE A 33 -12.29 -3.75 12.32
C PHE A 33 -13.07 -3.68 13.64
N LEU A 34 -13.65 -2.53 13.95
CA LEU A 34 -14.47 -2.32 15.15
C LEU A 34 -15.71 -3.22 15.16
N TYR A 35 -16.39 -3.35 14.02
CA TYR A 35 -17.57 -4.19 13.87
C TYR A 35 -17.26 -5.66 14.17
N ILE A 36 -16.21 -6.23 13.56
CA ILE A 36 -15.87 -7.64 13.76
C ILE A 36 -15.27 -7.93 15.14
N ASN A 37 -14.64 -6.93 15.78
CA ASN A 37 -14.04 -7.05 17.10
C ASN A 37 -14.91 -6.43 18.21
N ILE A 38 -16.20 -6.16 17.96
CA ILE A 38 -17.06 -5.46 18.92
C ILE A 38 -17.16 -6.21 20.26
N ASN A 39 -17.15 -7.54 20.21
CA ASN A 39 -17.20 -8.39 21.41
C ASN A 39 -15.90 -8.34 22.23
N SER A 40 -14.78 -7.97 21.61
CA SER A 40 -13.50 -7.81 22.30
C SER A 40 -13.46 -6.56 23.19
N PHE A 41 -14.34 -5.58 22.96
CA PHE A 41 -14.48 -4.41 23.85
C PHE A 41 -14.99 -4.77 25.24
N MET A 42 -15.73 -5.88 25.38
CA MET A 42 -16.31 -6.31 26.66
C MET A 42 -15.49 -7.40 27.35
N ARG A 43 -14.32 -7.76 26.80
CA ARG A 43 -13.43 -8.79 27.36
C ARG A 43 -12.21 -8.15 28.01
N ASP A 44 -11.56 -8.91 28.89
CA ASP A 44 -10.24 -8.59 29.42
C ASP A 44 -9.21 -8.41 28.30
N SER A 45 -8.10 -7.74 28.63
CA SER A 45 -7.02 -7.39 27.69
C SER A 45 -6.65 -8.56 26.78
N VAL A 46 -6.70 -8.33 25.46
CA VAL A 46 -6.37 -9.35 24.46
C VAL A 46 -4.86 -9.53 24.42
N THR A 47 -4.41 -10.79 24.53
CA THR A 47 -2.99 -11.12 24.34
C THR A 47 -2.65 -11.13 22.86
N PHE A 48 -1.61 -10.37 22.49
CA PHE A 48 -1.14 -10.31 21.11
C PHE A 48 -0.41 -11.60 20.76
N ASN A 49 -1.01 -12.39 19.88
CA ASN A 49 -0.47 -13.67 19.43
C ASN A 49 -0.45 -13.75 17.90
N HIS A 50 -0.09 -14.91 17.37
CA HIS A 50 0.00 -15.16 15.93
C HIS A 50 -1.31 -14.85 15.18
N GLU A 51 -2.47 -15.16 15.75
CA GLU A 51 -3.75 -14.88 15.11
C GLU A 51 -4.06 -13.38 15.10
N THR A 52 -3.79 -12.67 16.21
CA THR A 52 -3.91 -11.21 16.27
C THR A 52 -3.02 -10.54 15.21
N PHE A 53 -1.78 -11.00 15.04
CA PHE A 53 -0.86 -10.44 14.06
C PHE A 53 -1.33 -10.65 12.62
N LYS A 54 -1.91 -11.82 12.29
CA LYS A 54 -2.49 -12.07 10.98
C LYS A 54 -3.66 -11.12 10.70
N VAL A 55 -4.57 -10.98 11.67
CA VAL A 55 -5.72 -10.07 11.54
C VAL A 55 -5.25 -8.64 11.28
N ILE A 56 -4.34 -8.11 12.10
CA ILE A 56 -3.76 -6.78 11.91
C ILE A 56 -3.09 -6.66 10.53
N GLY A 57 -2.33 -7.68 10.11
CA GLY A 57 -1.69 -7.75 8.81
C GLY A 57 -2.67 -7.62 7.64
N TYR A 58 -3.86 -8.22 7.73
CA TYR A 58 -4.89 -8.08 6.69
C TYR A 58 -5.43 -6.65 6.56
N PHE A 59 -5.66 -5.98 7.70
CA PHE A 59 -6.10 -4.59 7.68
C PHE A 59 -5.01 -3.65 7.16
N TRP A 60 -3.76 -3.87 7.57
CA TRP A 60 -2.62 -3.13 7.01
C TRP A 60 -2.49 -3.36 5.51
N ALA A 61 -2.70 -4.59 5.02
CA ALA A 61 -2.66 -4.89 3.59
C ALA A 61 -3.67 -4.09 2.78
N TYR A 62 -4.90 -3.96 3.28
CA TYR A 62 -5.89 -3.11 2.64
C TYR A 62 -5.46 -1.63 2.64
N ILE A 63 -5.12 -1.08 3.81
CA ILE A 63 -4.76 0.34 3.95
C ILE A 63 -3.58 0.68 3.04
N ILE A 64 -2.49 -0.11 3.11
CA ILE A 64 -1.29 0.08 2.29
C ILE A 64 -1.62 0.02 0.80
N LEU A 65 -2.31 -1.04 0.35
CA LEU A 65 -2.56 -1.23 -1.07
C LEU A 65 -3.44 -0.13 -1.64
N VAL A 66 -4.55 0.19 -0.96
CA VAL A 66 -5.53 1.16 -1.44
C VAL A 66 -4.94 2.57 -1.43
N THR A 67 -4.18 2.94 -0.41
CA THR A 67 -3.48 4.23 -0.35
C THR A 67 -2.48 4.39 -1.49
N ILE A 68 -1.68 3.36 -1.77
CA ILE A 68 -0.72 3.41 -2.88
C ILE A 68 -1.43 3.44 -4.24
N LEU A 69 -2.42 2.58 -4.46
CA LEU A 69 -3.16 2.57 -5.73
C LEU A 69 -3.86 3.90 -5.98
N ASN A 70 -4.61 4.42 -5.02
CA ASN A 70 -5.40 5.64 -5.20
C ASN A 70 -4.51 6.88 -5.31
N ASN A 71 -3.57 7.07 -4.38
CA ASN A 71 -2.86 8.35 -4.27
C ASN A 71 -1.57 8.38 -5.09
N VAL A 72 -0.91 7.24 -5.29
CA VAL A 72 0.32 7.17 -6.11
C VAL A 72 -0.03 6.82 -7.54
N ILE A 73 -0.70 5.69 -7.79
CA ILE A 73 -0.88 5.19 -9.17
C ILE A 73 -1.98 5.97 -9.91
N VAL A 74 -3.20 5.94 -9.40
CA VAL A 74 -4.36 6.64 -9.98
C VAL A 74 -4.13 8.15 -9.98
N GLY A 75 -3.60 8.70 -8.89
CA GLY A 75 -3.20 10.11 -8.82
C GLY A 75 -2.25 10.54 -9.96
N MET A 76 -1.23 9.74 -10.26
CA MET A 76 -0.31 10.03 -11.37
C MET A 76 -0.97 9.89 -12.75
N ILE A 77 -1.88 8.93 -12.91
CA ILE A 77 -2.63 8.79 -14.16
C ILE A 77 -3.56 10.00 -14.38
N SER A 78 -4.23 10.46 -13.33
CA SER A 78 -5.07 11.67 -13.38
C SER A 78 -4.25 12.92 -13.74
N GLN A 79 -3.04 13.05 -13.18
CA GLN A 79 -2.12 14.14 -13.56
C GLN A 79 -1.65 14.05 -15.01
N ARG A 80 -1.43 12.84 -15.53
CA ARG A 80 -1.11 12.61 -16.94
C ARG A 80 -2.27 13.03 -17.83
N GLU A 81 -3.49 12.68 -17.47
CA GLU A 81 -4.68 12.98 -18.27
C GLU A 81 -5.01 14.47 -18.31
N SER A 82 -4.91 15.15 -17.17
CA SER A 82 -5.13 16.61 -17.06
C SER A 82 -4.01 17.47 -17.67
N GLY A 83 -2.90 16.86 -18.11
CA GLY A 83 -1.73 17.57 -18.62
C GLY A 83 -0.83 18.19 -17.53
N PHE A 84 -1.23 18.15 -16.26
CA PHE A 84 -0.43 18.63 -15.13
C PHE A 84 0.93 17.92 -15.04
N TYR A 85 0.97 16.62 -15.35
CA TYR A 85 2.21 15.85 -15.40
C TYR A 85 3.20 16.39 -16.45
N LYS A 86 2.70 16.80 -17.62
CA LYS A 86 3.51 17.37 -18.71
C LYS A 86 4.11 18.72 -18.30
N GLN A 87 3.30 19.59 -17.70
CA GLN A 87 3.75 20.89 -17.18
C GLN A 87 4.85 20.70 -16.13
N THR A 88 4.61 19.82 -15.15
CA THR A 88 5.57 19.52 -14.09
C THR A 88 6.86 18.90 -14.64
N PHE A 89 6.74 18.02 -15.64
CA PHE A 89 7.90 17.44 -16.33
C PHE A 89 8.74 18.49 -17.06
N PHE A 90 8.14 19.49 -17.68
CA PHE A 90 8.90 20.58 -18.31
C PHE A 90 9.67 21.44 -17.30
N ILE A 91 9.15 21.60 -16.08
CA ILE A 91 9.82 22.37 -15.02
C ILE A 91 10.98 21.55 -14.42
N VAL A 92 10.74 20.28 -14.10
CA VAL A 92 11.66 19.47 -13.28
C VAL A 92 12.58 18.57 -14.10
N GLY A 93 12.22 18.28 -15.35
CA GLY A 93 13.02 17.51 -16.31
C GLY A 93 13.17 16.02 -16.03
N SER A 94 12.52 15.48 -14.98
CA SER A 94 12.67 14.06 -14.61
C SER A 94 11.41 13.43 -14.03
N LYS A 95 10.97 12.34 -14.66
CA LYS A 95 9.83 11.51 -14.18
C LYS A 95 10.07 10.90 -12.81
N TYR A 96 11.30 10.53 -12.50
CA TYR A 96 11.65 9.88 -11.23
C TYR A 96 11.56 10.87 -10.06
N LYS A 97 11.92 12.14 -10.28
CA LYS A 97 11.75 13.19 -9.27
C LYS A 97 10.27 13.43 -8.95
N ILE A 98 9.43 13.46 -9.97
CA ILE A 98 7.97 13.66 -9.82
C ILE A 98 7.33 12.48 -9.08
N LEU A 99 7.57 11.26 -9.56
CA LEU A 99 7.07 10.03 -8.92
C LEU A 99 7.57 9.89 -7.48
N GLY A 100 8.87 10.14 -7.26
CA GLY A 100 9.47 10.08 -5.94
C GLY A 100 8.89 11.12 -4.98
N ALA A 101 8.69 12.36 -5.43
CA ALA A 101 8.08 13.40 -4.61
C ALA A 101 6.63 13.06 -4.20
N ASN A 102 5.82 12.55 -5.13
CA ASN A 102 4.47 12.08 -4.83
C ASN A 102 4.51 10.90 -3.86
N PHE A 103 5.31 9.88 -4.16
CA PHE A 103 5.44 8.68 -3.33
C PHE A 103 5.86 9.01 -1.89
N LEU A 104 6.82 9.91 -1.67
CA LEU A 104 7.24 10.31 -0.33
C LEU A 104 6.12 10.97 0.47
N VAL A 105 5.32 11.83 -0.17
CA VAL A 105 4.14 12.43 0.47
C VAL A 105 3.13 11.36 0.86
N GLN A 106 2.85 10.42 -0.05
CA GLN A 106 1.89 9.36 0.22
C GLN A 106 2.41 8.34 1.24
N LEU A 107 3.71 8.14 1.33
CA LEU A 107 4.32 7.33 2.39
C LEU A 107 4.12 7.98 3.76
N LEU A 108 4.26 9.30 3.88
CA LEU A 108 3.96 10.00 5.14
C LEU A 108 2.48 9.86 5.51
N VAL A 109 1.58 10.04 4.55
CA VAL A 109 0.14 9.86 4.78
C VAL A 109 -0.18 8.43 5.21
N LEU A 110 0.37 7.43 4.51
CA LEU A 110 0.19 6.03 4.86
C LEU A 110 0.66 5.71 6.28
N ASN A 111 1.78 6.31 6.71
CA ASN A 111 2.24 6.16 8.09
C ASN A 111 1.26 6.78 9.10
N ILE A 112 0.69 7.95 8.79
CA ILE A 112 -0.35 8.57 9.62
C ILE A 112 -1.60 7.69 9.69
N GLU A 113 -2.04 7.13 8.55
CA GLU A 113 -3.18 6.21 8.49
C GLU A 113 -2.96 4.98 9.37
N LEU A 114 -1.80 4.31 9.23
CA LEU A 114 -1.47 3.13 10.03
C LEU A 114 -1.30 3.46 11.52
N LEU A 115 -0.76 4.63 11.86
CA LEU A 115 -0.69 5.08 13.26
C LEU A 115 -2.09 5.22 13.86
N ILE A 116 -3.00 5.92 13.17
CA ILE A 116 -4.38 6.09 13.63
C ILE A 116 -5.08 4.74 13.75
N PHE A 117 -4.96 3.87 12.75
CA PHE A 117 -5.53 2.52 12.79
C PHE A 117 -5.00 1.73 13.99
N ASN A 118 -3.68 1.74 14.22
CA ASN A 118 -3.07 1.03 15.34
C ASN A 118 -3.50 1.58 16.71
N PHE A 119 -3.75 2.89 16.83
CA PHE A 119 -4.37 3.44 18.04
C PHE A 119 -5.75 2.85 18.29
N VAL A 120 -6.57 2.69 17.25
CA VAL A 120 -7.89 2.04 17.37
C VAL A 120 -7.74 0.57 17.78
N VAL A 121 -6.78 -0.15 17.21
CA VAL A 121 -6.49 -1.54 17.60
C VAL A 121 -6.10 -1.63 19.07
N MET A 122 -5.16 -0.81 19.54
CA MET A 122 -4.71 -0.80 20.94
C MET A 122 -5.85 -0.46 21.90
N PHE A 123 -6.69 0.51 21.54
CA PHE A 123 -7.84 0.90 22.33
C PHE A 123 -8.86 -0.24 22.43
N THR A 124 -9.20 -0.87 21.30
CA THR A 124 -10.14 -2.00 21.23
C THR A 124 -9.64 -3.22 22.00
N ALA A 125 -8.33 -3.49 21.92
CA ALA A 125 -7.71 -4.65 22.57
C ALA A 125 -7.34 -4.41 24.04
N HIS A 126 -7.51 -3.19 24.56
CA HIS A 126 -7.04 -2.76 25.87
C HIS A 126 -5.54 -3.05 26.11
N TYR A 127 -4.72 -2.92 25.06
CA TYR A 127 -3.29 -3.26 25.08
C TYR A 127 -2.46 -2.17 24.39
N TRP A 128 -1.68 -1.43 25.17
CA TRP A 128 -0.84 -0.34 24.69
C TRP A 128 0.58 -0.83 24.42
N SER A 129 1.01 -0.75 23.15
CA SER A 129 2.33 -1.23 22.74
C SER A 129 2.97 -0.35 21.67
N ILE A 130 4.09 0.27 22.04
CA ILE A 130 4.95 1.00 21.09
C ILE A 130 5.47 0.08 19.96
N LYS A 131 5.60 -1.23 20.24
CA LYS A 131 6.04 -2.21 19.24
C LYS A 131 5.05 -2.32 18.08
N LEU A 132 3.74 -2.19 18.34
CA LEU A 132 2.72 -2.20 17.29
C LEU A 132 2.85 -0.97 16.38
N LEU A 133 3.06 0.22 16.98
CA LEU A 133 3.24 1.45 16.23
C LEU A 133 4.50 1.39 15.34
N LEU A 134 5.62 0.95 15.91
CA LEU A 134 6.88 0.77 15.18
C LEU A 134 6.77 -0.30 14.09
N ALA A 135 6.08 -1.41 14.37
CA ALA A 135 5.84 -2.45 13.37
C ALA A 135 5.03 -1.91 12.18
N GLY A 136 4.01 -1.07 12.43
CA GLY A 136 3.22 -0.45 11.36
C GLY A 136 4.07 0.46 10.47
N ILE A 137 4.92 1.29 11.08
CA ILE A 137 5.85 2.17 10.35
C ILE A 137 6.84 1.35 9.53
N MET A 138 7.44 0.32 10.15
CA MET A 138 8.43 -0.53 9.48
C MET A 138 7.80 -1.31 8.32
N ALA A 139 6.61 -1.87 8.50
CA ALA A 139 5.87 -2.56 7.45
C ALA A 139 5.55 -1.62 6.29
N SER A 140 5.08 -0.39 6.57
CA SER A 140 4.77 0.59 5.53
C SER A 140 6.01 0.95 4.69
N ILE A 141 7.15 1.17 5.33
CA ILE A 141 8.40 1.53 4.65
C ILE A 141 8.89 0.40 3.76
N VAL A 142 8.89 -0.84 4.28
CA VAL A 142 9.39 -2.01 3.54
C VAL A 142 8.48 -2.34 2.36
N VAL A 143 7.15 -2.24 2.54
CA VAL A 143 6.19 -2.78 1.58
C VAL A 143 5.71 -1.74 0.56
N SER A 144 5.60 -0.47 0.94
CA SER A 144 5.03 0.58 0.06
C SER A 144 5.75 0.69 -1.28
N LEU A 145 7.09 0.62 -1.28
CA LEU A 145 7.88 0.79 -2.50
C LEU A 145 7.70 -0.38 -3.48
N PRO A 146 7.86 -1.66 -3.07
CA PRO A 146 7.53 -2.80 -3.94
C PRO A 146 6.10 -2.74 -4.49
N ILE A 147 5.11 -2.37 -3.66
CA ILE A 147 3.72 -2.27 -4.10
C ILE A 147 3.50 -1.13 -5.09
N ALA A 148 4.14 0.02 -4.90
CA ALA A 148 4.11 1.11 -5.87
C ALA A 148 4.73 0.69 -7.22
N PHE A 149 5.84 -0.06 -7.19
CA PHE A 149 6.42 -0.62 -8.41
C PHE A 149 5.47 -1.63 -9.08
N ALA A 150 4.87 -2.57 -8.34
CA ALA A 150 3.90 -3.50 -8.90
C ALA A 150 2.70 -2.78 -9.53
N GLY A 151 2.11 -1.81 -8.82
CA GLY A 151 0.97 -1.02 -9.28
C GLY A 151 1.28 -0.15 -10.50
N SER A 152 2.54 0.24 -10.69
CA SER A 152 2.95 1.05 -11.84
C SER A 152 2.76 0.36 -13.19
N ILE A 153 2.47 -0.94 -13.23
CA ILE A 153 2.01 -1.65 -14.43
C ILE A 153 0.82 -0.97 -15.09
N LEU A 154 -0.06 -0.33 -14.29
CA LEU A 154 -1.21 0.41 -14.79
C LEU A 154 -0.82 1.65 -15.61
N PHE A 155 0.39 2.19 -15.44
CA PHE A 155 0.89 3.30 -16.27
C PHE A 155 1.01 2.94 -17.74
N MET A 156 1.19 1.66 -18.05
CA MET A 156 1.28 1.17 -19.43
C MET A 156 -0.08 1.21 -20.15
N LEU A 157 -1.18 1.26 -19.40
CA LEU A 157 -2.52 1.34 -19.96
C LEU A 157 -2.82 2.75 -20.43
N LYS A 158 -3.33 2.85 -21.66
CA LYS A 158 -3.75 4.11 -22.32
C LYS A 158 -5.27 4.23 -22.29
N ILE A 159 -5.83 4.27 -21.10
CA ILE A 159 -7.28 4.41 -20.87
C ILE A 159 -7.55 5.63 -19.99
N LYS A 160 -8.78 6.13 -20.04
CA LYS A 160 -9.24 7.29 -19.26
C LYS A 160 -9.30 6.96 -17.76
N ILE A 161 -9.21 7.99 -16.93
CA ILE A 161 -9.23 7.87 -15.47
C ILE A 161 -10.51 7.20 -14.96
N GLU A 162 -11.67 7.42 -15.59
CA GLU A 162 -12.91 6.78 -15.17
C GLU A 162 -12.83 5.26 -15.32
N SER A 163 -12.25 4.79 -16.44
CA SER A 163 -12.03 3.37 -16.69
C SER A 163 -10.98 2.78 -15.74
N ILE A 164 -9.95 3.56 -15.38
CA ILE A 164 -8.92 3.13 -14.40
C ILE A 164 -9.54 2.92 -13.02
N ASN A 165 -10.41 3.82 -12.57
CA ASN A 165 -11.06 3.69 -11.25
C ASN A 165 -11.93 2.42 -11.17
N ILE A 166 -12.65 2.10 -12.25
CA ILE A 166 -13.41 0.85 -12.36
C ILE A 166 -12.46 -0.36 -12.33
N LEU A 167 -11.38 -0.32 -13.12
CA LEU A 167 -10.39 -1.40 -13.19
C LEU A 167 -9.72 -1.65 -11.83
N VAL A 168 -9.35 -0.59 -11.11
CA VAL A 168 -8.75 -0.70 -9.76
C VAL A 168 -9.73 -1.34 -8.79
N SER A 169 -11.02 -1.01 -8.87
CA SER A 169 -12.06 -1.63 -8.02
C SER A 169 -12.21 -3.13 -8.30
N ILE A 170 -12.26 -3.52 -9.59
CA ILE A 170 -12.31 -4.92 -10.00
C ILE A 170 -11.03 -5.66 -9.59
N LEU A 171 -9.87 -5.02 -9.75
CA LEU A 171 -8.58 -5.56 -9.35
C LEU A 171 -8.54 -5.82 -7.85
N LEU A 172 -8.93 -4.85 -7.01
CA LEU A 172 -9.00 -5.04 -5.56
C LEU A 172 -9.88 -6.23 -5.19
N PHE A 173 -11.07 -6.32 -5.78
CA PHE A 173 -11.97 -7.45 -5.56
C PHE A 173 -11.33 -8.79 -5.95
N GLY A 174 -10.69 -8.86 -7.12
CA GLY A 174 -9.96 -10.05 -7.57
C GLY A 174 -8.80 -10.43 -6.67
N LEU A 175 -8.04 -9.44 -6.16
CA LEU A 175 -6.95 -9.67 -5.22
C LEU A 175 -7.48 -10.23 -3.89
N PHE A 176 -8.60 -9.76 -3.37
CA PHE A 176 -9.21 -10.30 -2.16
C PHE A 176 -9.66 -11.75 -2.33
N ILE A 177 -10.26 -12.09 -3.47
CA ILE A 177 -10.58 -13.49 -3.80
C ILE A 177 -9.29 -14.33 -3.84
N GLY A 178 -8.24 -13.81 -4.49
CA GLY A 178 -6.95 -14.46 -4.61
C GLY A 178 -6.21 -14.72 -3.30
N MET A 179 -6.62 -14.11 -2.17
CA MET A 179 -6.04 -14.43 -0.86
C MET A 179 -6.43 -15.82 -0.36
N HIS A 180 -7.48 -16.42 -0.91
CA HIS A 180 -7.95 -17.76 -0.53
C HIS A 180 -7.23 -18.89 -1.28
N VAL A 181 -6.23 -18.57 -2.11
CA VAL A 181 -5.40 -19.58 -2.76
C VAL A 181 -4.66 -20.38 -1.69
N PRO A 182 -4.75 -21.72 -1.69
CA PRO A 182 -4.10 -22.54 -0.67
C PRO A 182 -2.59 -22.25 -0.58
N ASN A 183 -2.14 -21.91 0.62
CA ASN A 183 -0.73 -21.70 0.91
C ASN A 183 -0.26 -22.79 1.87
N ASN A 184 0.55 -23.72 1.35
CA ASN A 184 1.29 -24.65 2.20
C ASN A 184 2.67 -24.04 2.47
N ARG A 185 2.90 -23.61 3.72
CA ARG A 185 4.15 -22.97 4.13
C ARG A 185 5.39 -23.84 3.93
N GLU A 186 5.24 -25.16 3.89
CA GLU A 186 6.34 -26.09 3.64
C GLU A 186 6.71 -26.18 2.15
N ASN A 187 5.82 -25.77 1.25
CA ASN A 187 6.03 -25.83 -0.19
C ASN A 187 6.24 -24.43 -0.77
N LEU A 188 7.51 -24.11 -1.03
CA LEU A 188 7.97 -22.84 -1.59
C LEU A 188 7.22 -22.41 -2.85
N ILE A 189 6.82 -23.35 -3.71
CA ILE A 189 6.08 -23.04 -4.95
C ILE A 189 4.70 -22.50 -4.60
N THR A 190 3.97 -23.18 -3.72
CA THR A 190 2.62 -22.74 -3.32
C THR A 190 2.64 -21.43 -2.55
N THR A 191 3.67 -21.23 -1.71
CA THR A 191 3.90 -19.96 -1.04
C THR A 191 4.19 -18.87 -2.05
N PHE A 192 5.10 -19.08 -2.99
CA PHE A 192 5.42 -18.13 -4.05
C PHE A 192 4.18 -17.76 -4.88
N THR A 193 3.39 -18.73 -5.33
CA THR A 193 2.18 -18.45 -6.10
C THR A 193 1.15 -17.64 -5.31
N SER A 194 1.02 -17.89 -4.01
CA SER A 194 0.12 -17.12 -3.15
C SER A 194 0.62 -15.68 -2.95
N LEU A 195 1.95 -15.49 -2.84
CA LEU A 195 2.56 -14.19 -2.58
C LEU A 195 2.74 -13.33 -3.84
N ILE A 196 2.54 -13.85 -5.05
CA ILE A 196 2.42 -13.00 -6.26
C ILE A 196 1.26 -12.02 -6.13
N ASN A 197 0.20 -12.38 -5.38
CA ASN A 197 -0.89 -11.48 -5.04
C ASN A 197 -0.39 -10.36 -4.10
N PRO A 198 -0.49 -9.08 -4.50
CA PRO A 198 -0.06 -7.95 -3.68
C PRO A 198 -0.66 -7.91 -2.27
N LEU A 199 -1.93 -8.28 -2.10
CA LEU A 199 -2.54 -8.30 -0.76
C LEU A 199 -1.93 -9.38 0.14
N SER A 200 -1.74 -10.58 -0.39
CA SER A 200 -1.09 -11.68 0.32
C SER A 200 0.36 -11.33 0.66
N TYR A 201 1.08 -10.72 -0.28
CA TYR A 201 2.44 -10.23 -0.06
C TYR A 201 2.52 -9.21 1.08
N ILE A 202 1.67 -8.17 1.08
CA ILE A 202 1.68 -7.16 2.13
C ILE A 202 1.36 -7.80 3.48
N THR A 203 0.38 -8.70 3.51
CA THR A 203 -0.02 -9.40 4.74
C THR A 203 1.13 -10.19 5.31
N GLU A 204 1.82 -10.99 4.49
CA GLU A 204 2.93 -11.83 4.96
C GLU A 204 4.12 -10.99 5.44
N VAL A 205 4.52 -9.95 4.70
CA VAL A 205 5.61 -9.06 5.15
C VAL A 205 5.22 -8.35 6.45
N SER A 206 3.99 -7.86 6.56
CA SER A 206 3.48 -7.22 7.78
C SER A 206 3.49 -8.19 8.97
N TYR A 207 3.10 -9.44 8.74
CA TYR A 207 3.11 -10.50 9.74
C TYR A 207 4.55 -10.79 10.21
N GLN A 208 5.52 -10.93 9.29
CA GLN A 208 6.93 -11.14 9.65
C GLN A 208 7.52 -9.94 10.42
N VAL A 209 7.16 -8.71 10.06
CA VAL A 209 7.56 -7.50 10.80
C VAL A 209 6.99 -7.50 12.22
N LEU A 210 5.72 -7.88 12.40
CA LEU A 210 5.11 -8.02 13.72
C LEU A 210 5.81 -9.10 14.55
N LEU A 211 6.08 -10.27 13.96
CA LEU A 211 6.84 -11.34 14.63
C LEU A 211 8.22 -10.86 15.08
N PHE A 212 8.93 -10.13 14.22
CA PHE A 212 10.24 -9.55 14.52
C PHE A 212 10.18 -8.60 15.72
N LEU A 213 9.27 -7.62 15.70
CA LEU A 213 9.15 -6.61 16.78
C LEU A 213 8.68 -7.19 18.12
N PHE A 214 7.86 -8.25 18.07
CA PHE A 214 7.35 -8.93 19.26
C PHE A 214 8.25 -10.10 19.73
N ASN A 215 9.44 -10.26 19.15
CA ASN A 215 10.40 -11.33 19.47
C ASN A 215 9.80 -12.75 19.34
N ALA A 216 8.89 -12.94 18.40
CA ALA A 216 8.31 -14.23 18.07
C ALA A 216 9.16 -14.94 17.00
N LYS A 217 8.95 -16.26 16.84
CA LYS A 217 9.66 -17.07 15.85
C LYS A 217 9.34 -16.61 14.43
N LEU A 218 10.37 -16.16 13.71
CA LEU A 218 10.29 -15.80 12.29
C LEU A 218 10.22 -17.04 11.40
N TYR A 219 9.61 -16.90 10.22
CA TYR A 219 9.60 -17.94 9.21
C TYR A 219 10.51 -17.55 8.04
N TYR A 220 11.76 -18.02 8.09
CA TYR A 220 12.81 -17.61 7.16
C TYR A 220 12.55 -18.02 5.69
N SER A 221 11.90 -19.16 5.46
CA SER A 221 11.47 -19.60 4.13
C SER A 221 10.59 -18.56 3.45
N GLU A 222 9.60 -18.04 4.17
CA GLU A 222 8.65 -17.04 3.70
C GLU A 222 9.35 -15.70 3.46
N ILE A 223 10.32 -15.32 4.30
CA ILE A 223 11.14 -14.12 4.08
C ILE A 223 11.89 -14.21 2.75
N VAL A 224 12.49 -15.36 2.43
CA VAL A 224 13.18 -15.57 1.15
C VAL A 224 12.20 -15.44 -0.03
N VAL A 225 11.01 -16.03 0.07
CA VAL A 225 9.99 -15.91 -0.97
C VAL A 225 9.51 -14.45 -1.12
N CYS A 226 9.32 -13.72 -0.02
CA CYS A 226 8.99 -12.30 -0.05
C CYS A 226 10.06 -11.50 -0.80
N LEU A 227 11.35 -11.74 -0.55
CA LEU A 227 12.44 -11.05 -1.26
C LEU A 227 12.42 -11.35 -2.76
N LEU A 228 12.13 -12.59 -3.16
CA LEU A 228 11.97 -12.96 -4.57
C LEU A 228 10.79 -12.23 -5.23
N VAL A 229 9.65 -12.15 -4.54
CA VAL A 229 8.48 -11.40 -5.04
C VAL A 229 8.78 -9.90 -5.12
N THR A 230 9.48 -9.34 -4.13
CA THR A 230 9.95 -7.94 -4.16
C THR A 230 10.78 -7.67 -5.41
N LEU A 231 11.72 -8.55 -5.74
CA LEU A 231 12.54 -8.41 -6.93
C LEU A 231 11.68 -8.37 -8.20
N ILE A 232 10.70 -9.27 -8.32
CA ILE A 232 9.77 -9.29 -9.45
C ILE A 232 8.97 -7.98 -9.54
N TYR A 233 8.44 -7.50 -8.44
CA TYR A 233 7.68 -6.24 -8.41
C TYR A 233 8.54 -5.05 -8.82
N VAL A 234 9.79 -4.96 -8.34
CA VAL A 234 10.74 -3.92 -8.71
C VAL A 234 11.06 -3.99 -10.21
N LEU A 235 11.30 -5.18 -10.76
CA LEU A 235 11.56 -5.36 -12.20
C LEU A 235 10.35 -4.92 -13.06
N ILE A 236 9.15 -5.34 -12.67
CA ILE A 236 7.90 -4.92 -13.33
C ILE A 236 7.81 -3.40 -13.31
N GLY A 237 7.95 -2.79 -12.15
CA GLY A 237 7.73 -1.37 -12.03
C GLY A 237 8.82 -0.51 -12.67
N TRP A 238 10.08 -0.94 -12.62
CA TRP A 238 11.15 -0.31 -13.37
C TRP A 238 10.83 -0.28 -14.87
N TYR A 239 10.40 -1.42 -15.41
CA TYR A 239 9.97 -1.53 -16.79
C TYR A 239 8.75 -0.65 -17.09
N SER A 240 7.72 -0.65 -16.23
CA SER A 240 6.48 0.11 -16.47
C SER A 240 6.69 1.62 -16.39
N ILE A 241 7.49 2.11 -15.44
CA ILE A 241 7.89 3.52 -15.34
C ILE A 241 8.75 3.94 -16.54
N SER A 242 9.53 3.03 -17.13
CA SER A 242 10.26 3.32 -18.37
C SER A 242 9.32 3.70 -19.52
N LYS A 243 8.12 3.11 -19.55
CA LYS A 243 7.08 3.30 -20.59
C LYS A 243 6.06 4.41 -20.29
N LEU A 244 6.12 5.04 -19.12
CA LEU A 244 5.22 6.15 -18.78
C LEU A 244 5.43 7.34 -19.73
N SER A 245 4.42 7.64 -20.56
CA SER A 245 4.45 8.77 -21.49
C SER A 245 4.12 10.09 -20.80
N VAL A 246 4.78 11.16 -21.24
CA VAL A 246 4.54 12.53 -20.75
C VAL A 246 3.32 13.19 -21.40
N ASN A 247 2.89 12.71 -22.57
CA ASN A 247 1.76 13.28 -23.30
C ASN A 247 0.41 12.96 -22.64
N ALA A 248 -0.51 13.93 -22.67
CA ALA A 248 -1.87 13.73 -22.23
C ALA A 248 -2.59 12.75 -23.16
N VAL A 249 -3.47 11.92 -22.59
CA VAL A 249 -4.28 10.97 -23.36
C VAL A 249 -5.36 11.69 -24.18
N ALA A 250 -5.76 12.89 -23.74
CA ALA A 250 -6.74 13.73 -24.43
C ALA A 250 -6.28 14.25 -25.81
N ASP A 251 -4.98 14.28 -26.10
CA ASP A 251 -4.43 14.75 -27.39
C ASP A 251 -4.51 13.68 -28.53
N ARG A 252 -5.38 12.67 -28.43
CA ARG A 252 -5.45 11.54 -29.39
C ARG A 252 -6.83 11.29 -30.01
N VAL A 253 -7.66 12.32 -30.10
CA VAL A 253 -8.87 12.31 -30.94
C VAL A 253 -8.73 13.37 -32.02
#